data_AF-A0A8S2T0A0-F1
#
_entry.id   AF-A0A8S2T0A0-F1
#
_cell.length_a   1.000
_cell.length_b   1.000
_cell.length_c   1.000
_cell.angle_alpha   90.00
_cell.angle_beta   90.00
_cell.angle_gamma   90.00
#
_symmetry.space_group_name_H-M   'P 1'
#
loop_
_entity.id
_entity.type
_entity.pdbx_description
1 polymer ?
#
loop_
_entity_poly.entity_id
_entity_poly.type
_entity_poly.pdbx_seq_one_letter_code
_entity_poly.pdbx_strand_id
1 'polypeptide(L)'
;AAKQELLDECHLQYAHNAIKLYKIDEFEQNYASDEAVYWYTRDMCLYRMMNKALRTQDLRILYKMKFFIKDLHQNLQKLYDESNFKSIVTVYRGQNMPSDEFNKPL
;
A
#
# COMPACT_ATOMS: atom_id res chain seq x y z
N ALA A 1 10.93 14.94 -5.81
CA ALA A 1 10.11 14.61 -6.99
C ALA A 1 9.09 13.53 -6.63
N ALA A 2 9.43 12.23 -6.68
CA ALA A 2 8.45 11.15 -6.47
C ALA A 2 7.73 11.13 -5.10
N LYS A 3 8.43 11.42 -3.98
CA LYS A 3 7.79 11.52 -2.65
C LYS A 3 6.74 12.65 -2.60
N GLN A 4 7.06 13.81 -3.17
CA GLN A 4 6.15 14.95 -3.19
C GLN A 4 4.92 14.67 -4.07
N GLU A 5 5.13 14.12 -5.28
CA GLU A 5 4.03 13.78 -6.19
C GLU A 5 3.05 12.78 -5.59
N LEU A 6 3.55 11.87 -4.73
CA LEU A 6 2.74 10.93 -3.98
C LEU A 6 1.92 11.63 -2.89
N LEU A 7 2.56 12.51 -2.12
CA LEU A 7 1.93 13.28 -1.06
C LEU A 7 0.83 14.18 -1.61
N ASP A 8 1.10 14.89 -2.70
CA ASP A 8 0.14 15.77 -3.37
C ASP A 8 -1.12 15.00 -3.80
N GLU A 9 -0.95 13.80 -4.36
CA GLU A 9 -2.07 12.92 -4.72
C GLU A 9 -2.89 12.50 -3.49
N CYS A 10 -2.22 12.15 -2.39
CA CYS A 10 -2.87 11.81 -1.14
C CYS A 10 -3.64 13.01 -0.56
N HIS A 11 -3.07 14.21 -0.56
CA HIS A 11 -3.74 15.42 -0.09
C HIS A 11 -4.98 15.73 -0.91
N LEU A 12 -4.91 15.61 -2.24
CA LEU A 12 -6.06 15.79 -3.13
C LEU A 12 -7.17 14.77 -2.83
N GLN A 13 -6.80 13.50 -2.65
CA GLN A 13 -7.77 12.44 -2.38
C GLN A 13 -8.49 12.62 -1.02
N TYR A 14 -7.81 13.20 -0.04
CA TYR A 14 -8.30 13.34 1.34
C TYR A 14 -8.54 14.78 1.78
N ALA A 15 -8.72 15.72 0.85
CA ALA A 15 -8.84 17.16 1.13
C ALA A 15 -9.92 17.53 2.18
N HIS A 16 -10.95 16.69 2.35
CA HIS A 16 -12.03 16.89 3.31
C HIS A 16 -11.95 15.96 4.54
N ASN A 17 -10.81 15.31 4.77
CA ASN A 17 -10.61 14.40 5.89
C ASN A 17 -9.38 14.81 6.71
N ALA A 18 -9.61 15.66 7.71
CA ALA A 18 -8.57 16.21 8.58
C ALA A 18 -7.72 15.12 9.26
N ILE A 19 -8.33 14.00 9.66
CA ILE A 19 -7.60 12.88 10.29
C ILE A 19 -6.64 12.23 9.30
N LYS A 20 -7.05 12.09 8.03
CA LYS A 20 -6.20 11.52 6.98
C LYS A 20 -5.10 12.48 6.56
N LEU A 21 -5.40 13.78 6.48
CA LEU A 21 -4.42 14.83 6.19
C LEU A 21 -3.32 14.88 7.25
N TYR A 22 -3.68 14.90 8.54
CA TYR A 22 -2.70 14.83 9.64
C TYR A 22 -1.78 13.62 9.52
N LYS A 23 -2.34 12.45 9.19
CA LYS A 23 -1.53 11.25 8.98
C LYS A 23 -0.59 11.43 7.79
N ILE A 24 -1.04 11.99 6.68
CA ILE A 24 -0.19 12.26 5.50
C ILE A 24 0.99 13.17 5.88
N ASP A 25 0.74 14.24 6.63
CA ASP A 25 1.80 15.13 7.14
C ASP A 25 2.79 14.37 8.04
N GLU A 26 2.28 13.47 8.88
CA GLU A 26 3.10 12.62 9.75
C GLU A 26 4.03 11.69 8.94
N PHE A 27 3.56 11.14 7.83
CA PHE A 27 4.42 10.35 6.92
C PHE A 27 5.42 11.24 6.19
N GLU A 28 5.04 12.45 5.78
CA GLU A 28 5.99 13.36 5.17
C GLU A 28 7.19 13.62 6.10
N GLN A 29 6.93 13.88 7.38
CA GLN A 29 7.94 14.23 8.38
C GLN A 29 8.74 13.03 8.90
N ASN A 30 8.09 11.89 9.12
CA ASN A 30 8.68 10.78 9.88
C ASN A 30 9.02 9.55 9.03
N TYR A 31 8.72 9.54 7.73
CA TYR A 31 8.98 8.37 6.90
C TYR A 31 10.48 8.06 6.76
N ALA A 32 10.86 6.85 7.18
CA ALA A 32 12.13 6.21 6.88
C ALA A 32 11.92 4.95 6.02
N SER A 33 12.87 4.65 5.14
CA SER A 33 12.76 3.55 4.17
C SER A 33 12.65 2.17 4.81
N ASP A 34 13.24 1.98 6.00
CA ASP A 34 13.22 0.76 6.80
C ASP A 34 11.95 0.58 7.64
N GLU A 35 11.00 1.51 7.54
CA GLU A 35 9.69 1.42 8.18
C GLU A 35 8.54 1.28 7.16
N ALA A 36 8.85 0.98 5.90
CA ALA A 36 7.85 0.96 4.82
C ALA A 36 6.67 0.01 5.11
N VAL A 37 6.90 -1.13 5.77
CA VAL A 37 5.84 -2.07 6.18
C VAL A 37 4.90 -1.46 7.22
N TYR A 38 5.43 -0.74 8.20
CA TYR A 38 4.64 -0.01 9.20
C TYR A 38 3.73 1.01 8.51
N TRP A 39 4.28 1.83 7.62
CA TRP A 39 3.51 2.83 6.88
C TRP A 39 2.50 2.23 5.90
N TYR A 40 2.81 1.08 5.30
CA TYR A 40 1.89 0.35 4.43
C TYR A 40 0.69 -0.21 5.20
N THR A 41 0.92 -0.74 6.40
CA THR A 41 -0.15 -1.37 7.21
C THR A 41 -0.97 -0.36 8.02
N ARG A 42 -0.47 0.86 8.20
CA ARG A 42 -1.16 1.94 8.90
C ARG A 42 -2.38 2.45 8.12
N ASP A 43 -3.46 2.80 8.82
CA ASP A 43 -4.66 3.37 8.20
C ASP A 43 -4.46 4.84 7.79
N MET A 44 -3.72 5.08 6.72
CA MET A 44 -3.56 6.37 6.08
C MET A 44 -4.16 6.33 4.67
N CYS A 45 -3.36 6.01 3.65
CA CYS A 45 -3.74 6.09 2.24
C CYS A 45 -2.99 5.07 1.38
N LEU A 46 -1.73 4.78 1.72
CA LEU A 46 -0.78 4.00 0.93
C LEU A 46 -1.31 2.60 0.57
N TYR A 47 -1.84 1.86 1.55
CA TYR A 47 -2.46 0.57 1.30
C TYR A 47 -3.56 0.65 0.25
N ARG A 48 -4.54 1.53 0.46
CA ARG A 48 -5.74 1.62 -0.39
C ARG A 48 -5.38 2.10 -1.78
N MET A 49 -4.52 3.11 -1.86
CA MET A 49 -4.08 3.70 -3.13
C MET A 49 -3.26 2.70 -3.95
N MET A 50 -2.29 2.02 -3.33
CA MET A 50 -1.48 1.02 -4.04
C MET A 50 -2.33 -0.16 -4.51
N ASN A 51 -3.17 -0.73 -3.64
CA ASN A 51 -4.01 -1.86 -4.02
C ASN A 51 -5.04 -1.50 -5.10
N LYS A 52 -5.56 -0.26 -5.08
CA LYS A 52 -6.43 0.24 -6.15
C LYS A 52 -5.64 0.37 -7.45
N ALA A 53 -4.47 1.01 -7.43
CA ALA A 53 -3.63 1.20 -8.61
C ALA A 53 -3.18 -0.12 -9.24
N LEU A 54 -2.84 -1.12 -8.42
CA LEU A 54 -2.54 -2.48 -8.88
C LEU A 54 -3.76 -3.15 -9.53
N ARG A 55 -4.94 -3.05 -8.91
CA ARG A 55 -6.19 -3.62 -9.45
C ARG A 55 -6.63 -2.99 -10.77
N THR A 56 -6.45 -1.67 -10.91
CA THR A 56 -6.87 -0.92 -12.10
C THR A 56 -5.73 -0.69 -13.09
N GLN A 57 -4.54 -1.22 -12.82
CA GLN A 57 -3.32 -1.02 -13.61
C GLN A 57 -3.01 0.47 -13.86
N ASP A 58 -3.25 1.35 -12.88
CA ASP A 58 -2.92 2.78 -13.03
C ASP A 58 -1.41 3.00 -12.85
N LEU A 59 -0.68 2.88 -13.96
CA LEU A 59 0.77 3.01 -14.01
C LEU A 59 1.25 4.40 -13.54
N ARG A 60 0.43 5.45 -13.65
CA ARG A 60 0.81 6.79 -13.20
C ARG A 60 0.94 6.83 -11.69
N ILE A 61 -0.05 6.26 -10.98
CA ILE A 61 0.00 6.15 -9.52
C ILE A 61 1.12 5.21 -9.09
N LEU A 62 1.27 4.06 -9.74
CA LEU A 62 2.38 3.13 -9.43
C LEU A 62 3.75 3.78 -9.61
N TYR A 63 3.91 4.64 -10.63
CA TYR A 63 5.16 5.37 -10.86
C TYR A 63 5.41 6.43 -9.78
N LYS A 64 4.39 7.16 -9.30
CA LYS A 64 4.53 8.06 -8.14
C LYS A 64 4.92 7.28 -6.87
N MET A 65 4.38 6.07 -6.72
CA MET A 65 4.66 5.16 -5.60
C MET A 65 5.98 4.39 -5.73
N LYS A 66 6.76 4.55 -6.81
CA LYS A 66 7.91 3.67 -7.12
C LYS A 66 8.95 3.58 -6.00
N PHE A 67 9.21 4.69 -5.29
CA PHE A 67 10.16 4.70 -4.17
C PHE A 67 9.61 3.86 -3.01
N PHE A 68 8.35 4.09 -2.64
CA PHE A 68 7.68 3.38 -1.56
C PHE A 68 7.53 1.88 -1.87
N ILE A 69 7.23 1.52 -3.12
CA ILE A 69 7.15 0.12 -3.56
C ILE A 69 8.52 -0.56 -3.43
N LYS A 70 9.60 0.12 -3.84
CA LYS A 70 10.96 -0.40 -3.69
C LYS A 70 11.30 -0.64 -2.22
N ASP A 71 11.05 0.34 -1.36
CA ASP A 71 11.35 0.26 0.06
C ASP A 71 10.52 -0.84 0.72
N LEU A 72 9.22 -0.91 0.41
CA LEU A 72 8.32 -1.95 0.91
C LEU A 72 8.79 -3.36 0.49
N HIS A 73 9.20 -3.54 -0.77
CA HIS A 73 9.73 -4.81 -1.25
C HIS A 73 11.00 -5.22 -0.49
N GLN A 74 11.95 -4.30 -0.31
CA GLN A 74 13.18 -4.56 0.43
C GLN A 74 12.90 -4.94 1.90
N ASN A 75 11.95 -4.27 2.54
CA ASN A 75 11.55 -4.58 3.91
C ASN A 75 10.91 -5.98 4.00
N LEU A 76 10.00 -6.30 3.08
CA LEU A 76 9.36 -7.62 3.04
C LEU A 76 10.37 -8.74 2.78
N GLN A 77 11.35 -8.52 1.91
CA GLN A 77 12.41 -9.47 1.65
C GLN A 77 13.26 -9.70 2.91
N LYS A 78 13.67 -8.62 3.58
CA LYS A 78 14.41 -8.71 4.85
C LYS A 78 13.62 -9.48 5.92
N LEU A 79 12.33 -9.17 6.10
CA LEU A 79 11.47 -9.88 7.04
C LEU A 79 11.31 -11.35 6.66
N TYR A 80 11.21 -11.68 5.38
CA TYR A 80 11.16 -13.05 4.90
C TYR A 80 12.44 -13.82 5.21
N ASP A 81 13.60 -13.22 4.94
CA ASP A 81 14.91 -13.82 5.21
C ASP A 81 15.13 -14.04 6.72
N GLU A 82 14.68 -13.09 7.56
CA GLU A 82 14.76 -13.18 9.02
C GLU A 82 13.77 -14.19 9.63
N SER A 83 12.58 -14.32 9.06
CA SER A 83 11.50 -15.17 9.59
C SER A 83 11.74 -16.67 9.37
N ASN A 84 12.81 -17.04 8.66
CA ASN A 84 13.28 -18.42 8.49
C ASN A 84 12.12 -19.36 8.11
N PHE A 85 11.22 -18.90 7.22
CA PHE A 85 10.08 -19.67 6.71
C PHE A 85 10.59 -20.86 5.89
N LYS A 86 10.91 -21.96 6.56
CA LYS A 86 11.38 -23.21 5.95
C LYS A 86 10.24 -24.13 5.50
N SER A 87 8.99 -23.73 5.74
CA SER A 87 7.80 -24.55 5.49
C SER A 87 6.71 -23.77 4.78
N ILE A 88 5.91 -24.49 4.00
CA ILE A 88 4.68 -23.96 3.40
C ILE A 88 3.76 -23.51 4.54
N VAL A 89 3.26 -22.27 4.43
CA VAL A 89 2.29 -21.71 5.36
C VAL A 89 0.96 -21.56 4.63
N THR A 90 -0.11 -22.09 5.22
CA THR A 90 -1.48 -21.86 4.76
C THR A 90 -2.00 -20.57 5.39
N VAL A 91 -2.45 -19.64 4.55
CA VAL A 91 -3.06 -18.37 4.97
C VAL A 91 -4.46 -18.24 4.39
N TYR A 92 -5.30 -17.45 5.07
CA TYR A 92 -6.67 -17.20 4.65
C TYR A 92 -6.88 -15.70 4.42
N ARG A 93 -7.58 -15.35 3.33
CA ARG A 93 -7.96 -13.98 3.01
C ARG A 93 -9.41 -13.94 2.56
N GLY A 94 -10.23 -13.14 3.23
CA GLY A 94 -11.58 -12.86 2.78
C GLY A 94 -11.58 -11.96 1.54
N GLN A 95 -12.40 -12.30 0.55
CA GLN A 95 -12.63 -11.49 -0.65
C GLN A 95 -14.13 -11.25 -0.81
N ASN A 96 -14.54 -9.98 -0.94
CA ASN A 96 -15.90 -9.66 -1.35
C ASN A 96 -16.04 -9.94 -2.85
N MET A 97 -16.95 -10.83 -3.21
CA MET A 97 -17.26 -11.21 -4.58
C MET A 97 -18.76 -10.98 -4.82
N PRO A 98 -19.16 -10.23 -5.87
CA PRO A 98 -20.56 -10.10 -6.25
C PRO A 98 -21.19 -11.47 -6.55
N SER A 99 -22.45 -11.68 -6.17
CA SER A 99 -23.14 -12.97 -6.33
C SER A 99 -23.18 -13.44 -7.79
N ASP A 100 -23.29 -12.50 -8.72
CA ASP A 100 -23.26 -12.70 -10.16
C ASP A 100 -21.90 -13.16 -10.69
N GLU A 101 -20.80 -12.76 -10.05
CA GLU A 101 -19.45 -13.26 -10.36
C GLU A 101 -19.22 -14.64 -9.74
N PHE A 102 -19.70 -14.86 -8.51
CA PHE A 102 -19.60 -16.13 -7.79
C PHE A 102 -20.36 -17.27 -8.48
N ASN A 103 -21.53 -16.96 -9.06
CA ASN A 103 -22.41 -17.95 -9.69
C ASN A 103 -22.10 -18.19 -11.18
N LYS A 104 -21.04 -17.61 -11.74
CA LYS A 104 -20.65 -17.91 -13.12
C LYS A 104 -20.19 -19.37 -13.22
N PRO A 105 -20.76 -20.16 -14.14
CA PRO A 105 -20.20 -21.48 -14.43
C PRO A 105 -18.78 -21.33 -14.99
N LEU A 106 -17.89 -22.23 -14.56
CA LEU A 106 -16.50 -22.34 -14.98
C LEU A 106 -16.35 -22.48 -16.50
#